data_AF-A0A380FC93-F1
#
_entry.id   AF-A0A380FC93-F1
#
_cell.length_a   1.000
_cell.length_b   1.000
_cell.length_c   1.000
_cell.angle_alpha   90.00
_cell.angle_beta   90.00
_cell.angle_gamma   90.00
#
_symmetry.space_group_name_H-M   'P 1'
#
loop_
_entity.id
_entity.type
_entity.pdbx_description
1 polymer ?
#
loop_
_entity_poly.entity_id
_entity_poly.type
_entity_poly.pdbx_seq_one_letter_code
_entity_poly.pdbx_strand_id
1 'polypeptide(L)'
;MGGVVQQPTGEMAKVYSLVLFGALFHLMNHALYKGALFMGVGIIDHETGTRDIRKLSGLRKVLPITHVVMLVSALAMGGIPFLNGFLSKEMFF
;
A
#
# COMPACT_ATOMS: atom_id res chain seq x y z
N MET A 1 14.61 41.72 15.40
CA MET A 1 13.49 40.99 16.03
C MET A 1 13.19 39.80 15.14
N GLY A 2 13.96 38.71 15.16
CA GLY A 2 14.04 37.81 16.30
C GLY A 2 12.95 36.76 16.13
N GLY A 3 13.09 35.93 15.10
CA GLY A 3 12.14 34.88 14.74
C GLY A 3 11.89 34.00 15.96
N VAL A 4 10.64 34.02 16.44
CA VAL A 4 10.20 33.17 17.52
C VAL A 4 10.27 31.75 16.98
N VAL A 5 11.36 31.07 17.32
CA VAL A 5 11.47 29.62 17.19
C VAL A 5 10.43 29.09 18.17
N GLN A 6 9.23 28.82 17.67
CA GLN A 6 8.15 28.21 18.42
C GLN A 6 8.70 26.87 18.92
N GLN A 7 9.22 26.83 20.15
CA GLN A 7 9.61 25.59 20.78
C GLN A 7 8.35 24.71 20.78
N PRO A 8 8.40 23.49 20.22
CA PRO A 8 7.21 22.66 20.13
C PRO A 8 6.77 22.36 21.56
N THR A 9 5.70 23.01 22.00
CA THR A 9 4.90 22.58 23.14
C THR A 9 4.67 21.08 22.96
N GLY A 10 4.89 20.25 23.98
CA GLY A 10 4.96 18.79 23.83
C GLY A 10 3.73 18.17 23.14
N GLU A 11 2.61 18.88 23.14
CA GLU A 11 1.39 18.55 22.40
C GLU A 11 1.54 18.71 20.87
N MET A 12 2.19 19.77 20.40
CA MET A 12 2.46 19.99 18.97
C MET A 12 3.46 18.96 18.44
N ALA A 13 4.48 18.59 19.24
CA ALA A 13 5.42 17.53 18.89
C ALA A 13 4.72 16.18 18.67
N LYS A 14 3.71 15.85 19.49
CA LYS A 14 2.87 14.65 19.32
C LYS A 14 2.05 14.69 18.03
N VAL A 15 1.49 15.85 17.68
CA VAL A 15 0.75 16.00 16.42
C VAL A 15 1.68 15.82 15.21
N TYR A 16 2.87 16.43 15.23
CA TYR A 16 3.84 16.28 14.15
C TYR A 16 4.31 14.83 13.98
N SER A 17 4.58 14.11 15.07
CA SER A 17 4.97 12.70 14.98
C SER A 17 3.85 11.81 14.45
N LEU A 18 2.59 12.05 14.84
CA LEU A 18 1.42 11.36 14.32
C LEU A 18 1.21 11.57 12.82
N VAL A 19 1.33 12.81 12.37
CA VAL A 19 1.21 13.15 10.95
C VAL A 19 2.34 12.53 10.13
N LEU A 20 3.59 12.61 10.62
CA LEU A 20 4.75 11.98 9.97
C LEU A 20 4.60 10.46 9.87
N PHE A 21 4.18 9.81 10.96
CA PHE A 21 3.97 8.38 11.00
C PHE A 21 2.87 7.96 10.03
N GLY A 22 1.72 8.65 10.04
CA GLY A 22 0.62 8.40 9.11
C GLY A 22 1.02 8.59 7.65
N ALA A 23 1.79 9.64 7.35
CA ALA A 23 2.30 9.91 6.00
C ALA A 23 3.28 8.83 5.53
N LEU A 24 4.23 8.42 6.37
CA LEU A 24 5.18 7.35 6.06
C LEU A 24 4.49 5.99 5.90
N PHE A 25 3.54 5.67 6.77
CA PHE A 25 2.75 4.44 6.69
C PHE A 25 1.93 4.40 5.39
N HIS A 26 1.28 5.51 5.02
CA HIS A 26 0.55 5.62 3.75
C HIS A 26 1.49 5.47 2.55
N LEU A 27 2.64 6.14 2.55
CA LEU A 27 3.63 6.06 1.48
C LEU A 27 4.16 4.63 1.30
N MET A 28 4.47 3.94 2.40
CA MET A 28 4.95 2.56 2.38
C MET A 28 3.89 1.60 1.85
N ASN A 29 2.65 1.69 2.36
CA ASN A 29 1.54 0.89 1.84
C ASN A 29 1.34 1.15 0.33
N HIS A 30 1.39 2.43 -0.07
CA HIS A 30 1.32 2.84 -1.47
C HIS A 30 2.39 2.22 -2.35
N ALA A 31 3.64 2.19 -1.90
CA ALA A 31 4.71 1.53 -2.61
C ALA A 31 4.50 0.00 -2.70
N LEU A 32 4.06 -0.64 -1.61
CA LEU A 32 3.87 -2.08 -1.54
C LEU A 32 2.78 -2.59 -2.48
N TYR A 33 1.57 -2.02 -2.44
CA TYR A 33 0.49 -2.49 -3.30
C TYR A 33 0.76 -2.20 -4.78
N LYS A 34 1.36 -1.04 -5.12
CA LYS A 34 1.74 -0.76 -6.51
C LYS A 34 2.83 -1.70 -6.98
N GLY A 35 3.87 -1.91 -6.18
CA GLY A 35 4.97 -2.83 -6.52
C GLY A 35 4.46 -4.24 -6.80
N ALA A 36 3.60 -4.78 -5.94
CA ALA A 36 3.04 -6.11 -6.12
C ALA A 36 2.12 -6.21 -7.35
N LEU A 37 1.30 -5.18 -7.64
CA LEU A 37 0.47 -5.15 -8.85
C LEU A 37 1.31 -5.07 -10.13
N PHE A 38 2.33 -4.22 -10.17
CA PHE A 38 3.22 -4.11 -11.33
C PHE A 38 4.01 -5.41 -11.59
N MET A 39 4.50 -6.05 -10.53
CA MET A 39 5.21 -7.32 -10.65
C MET A 39 4.29 -8.45 -11.10
N GLY A 40 3.06 -8.50 -10.58
CA GLY A 40 2.04 -9.45 -11.04
C GLY A 40 1.66 -9.26 -12.51
N VAL A 41 1.45 -8.03 -12.96
CA VAL A 41 1.22 -7.71 -14.38
C VAL A 41 2.43 -8.10 -15.24
N GLY A 42 3.66 -7.88 -14.75
CA GLY A 42 4.88 -8.29 -15.44
C GLY A 42 5.00 -9.80 -15.64
N ILE A 43 4.67 -10.59 -14.60
CA ILE A 43 4.63 -12.07 -14.70
C ILE A 43 3.57 -12.49 -15.72
N ILE A 44 2.39 -11.89 -15.69
CA ILE A 44 1.32 -12.19 -16.65
C ILE A 44 1.76 -11.87 -18.08
N ASP A 45 2.36 -10.71 -18.32
CA ASP A 45 2.83 -10.29 -19.64
C ASP A 45 3.95 -11.21 -20.16
N HIS A 46 4.86 -11.63 -19.28
CA HIS A 46 5.95 -12.55 -19.62
C HIS A 46 5.44 -13.95 -20.00
N GLU A 47 4.50 -14.50 -19.23
CA GLU A 47 3.99 -15.86 -19.43
C GLU A 47 3.00 -15.96 -20.60
N THR A 48 2.22 -14.91 -20.86
CA THR A 48 1.19 -14.93 -21.91
C THR A 48 1.65 -14.31 -23.22
N GLY A 49 2.74 -13.52 -23.21
CA GLY A 49 3.31 -12.85 -24.38
C GLY A 49 2.34 -11.87 -25.07
N THR A 50 1.21 -11.54 -24.44
CA THR A 50 0.17 -10.68 -25.02
C THR A 50 -0.40 -9.74 -23.97
N ARG A 51 -0.53 -8.46 -24.34
CA ARG A 51 -1.13 -7.41 -23.50
C ARG A 51 -2.61 -7.18 -23.77
N ASP A 52 -3.23 -8.02 -24.60
CA ASP A 52 -4.62 -7.86 -25.00
C ASP A 52 -5.56 -8.37 -23.89
N ILE A 53 -6.23 -7.44 -23.21
CA ILE A 53 -7.14 -7.75 -22.09
C ILE A 53 -8.28 -8.70 -22.49
N ARG A 54 -8.60 -8.78 -23.78
CA ARG A 54 -9.66 -9.66 -24.31
C ARG A 54 -9.19 -11.11 -24.37
N LYS A 55 -7.89 -11.33 -24.55
CA LYS A 55 -7.25 -12.65 -24.60
C LYS A 55 -6.76 -13.11 -23.22
N LEU A 56 -6.47 -12.17 -22.33
CA LEU A 56 -6.05 -12.38 -20.94
C LEU A 56 -7.19 -12.77 -19.97
N SER A 57 -8.27 -13.38 -20.47
CA SER A 57 -9.37 -13.87 -19.62
C SER A 57 -9.10 -15.30 -19.14
N GLY A 58 -9.50 -15.64 -17.91
CA GLY A 58 -9.34 -17.00 -17.37
C GLY A 58 -7.97 -17.35 -16.78
N LEU A 59 -7.07 -16.37 -16.62
CA LEU A 59 -5.72 -16.58 -16.05
C LEU A 59 -5.69 -17.21 -14.65
N ARG A 60 -6.81 -17.16 -13.91
CA ARG A 60 -7.00 -17.84 -12.62
C ARG A 60 -6.63 -19.33 -12.64
N LYS A 61 -6.81 -20.02 -13.77
CA LYS A 61 -6.50 -21.46 -13.90
C LYS A 61 -5.04 -21.74 -14.27
N VAL A 62 -4.37 -20.78 -14.90
CA VAL A 62 -2.99 -20.96 -15.43
C VAL A 62 -1.96 -20.41 -14.44
N LEU A 63 -2.24 -19.27 -13.82
CA LEU A 63 -1.37 -18.61 -12.83
C LEU A 63 -2.11 -18.37 -11.50
N PRO A 64 -2.51 -19.44 -10.77
CA PRO A 64 -3.30 -19.30 -9.54
C PRO A 64 -2.57 -18.52 -8.45
N ILE A 65 -1.25 -18.69 -8.31
CA ILE A 65 -0.44 -18.00 -7.30
C ILE A 65 -0.37 -16.50 -7.60
N THR A 66 0.01 -16.13 -8.82
CA THR A 66 0.07 -14.72 -9.26
C THR A 66 -1.30 -14.06 -9.16
N HIS A 67 -2.37 -14.79 -9.51
CA HIS A 67 -3.74 -14.30 -9.37
C HIS A 67 -4.11 -14.00 -7.92
N VAL A 68 -3.80 -14.89 -6.97
CA VAL A 68 -4.06 -14.66 -5.54
C VAL A 68 -3.26 -13.47 -5.02
N VAL A 69 -1.97 -13.36 -5.36
CA VAL A 69 -1.12 -12.23 -4.93
C VAL A 69 -1.63 -10.90 -5.50
N MET A 70 -1.99 -10.86 -6.78
CA MET A 70 -2.56 -9.66 -7.41
C MET A 70 -3.92 -9.32 -6.83
N LEU A 71 -4.75 -10.33 -6.51
CA LEU A 71 -6.04 -10.13 -5.87
C LEU A 71 -5.88 -9.57 -4.46
N VAL A 72 -4.97 -10.12 -3.65
CA VAL A 72 -4.63 -9.57 -2.32
C VAL A 72 -4.09 -8.14 -2.44
N SER A 73 -3.23 -7.87 -3.42
CA SER A 73 -2.68 -6.52 -3.66
C SER A 73 -3.75 -5.53 -4.12
N ALA A 74 -4.69 -5.96 -4.96
CA ALA A 74 -5.83 -5.16 -5.39
C ALA A 74 -6.81 -4.91 -4.22
N LEU A 75 -7.00 -5.88 -3.33
CA LEU A 75 -7.79 -5.70 -2.11
C LEU A 75 -7.10 -4.78 -1.10
N ALA A 76 -5.76 -4.83 -1.02
CA ALA A 76 -4.96 -3.90 -0.22
C ALA A 76 -5.05 -2.47 -0.75
N MET A 77 -5.04 -2.29 -2.07
CA MET A 77 -5.28 -1.00 -2.73
C MET A 77 -6.74 -0.53 -2.59
N GLY A 78 -7.70 -1.47 -2.62
CA GLY A 78 -9.13 -1.22 -2.40
C GLY A 78 -9.50 -0.88 -0.96
N GLY A 79 -8.51 -0.82 -0.07
CA GLY A 79 -8.68 -0.33 1.29
C GLY A 79 -9.41 -1.31 2.21
N ILE A 80 -9.27 -2.63 2.02
CA ILE A 80 -9.75 -3.58 3.02
C ILE A 80 -8.88 -3.46 4.28
N PRO A 81 -9.44 -2.91 5.37
CA PRO A 81 -8.68 -2.54 6.57
C PRO A 81 -8.51 -3.74 7.52
N PHE A 82 -8.36 -4.96 6.98
CA PHE A 82 -8.59 -6.18 7.77
C PHE A 82 -7.36 -7.07 8.04
N LEU A 83 -6.18 -6.79 7.48
CA LEU A 83 -4.98 -7.60 7.79
C LEU A 83 -3.74 -6.80 8.23
N ASN A 84 -3.75 -5.47 8.16
CA ASN A 84 -2.65 -4.66 8.70
C ASN A 84 -3.09 -3.29 9.25
N GLY A 85 -4.38 -3.13 9.54
CA GLY A 85 -4.96 -1.89 10.09
C GLY A 85 -5.32 -1.95 11.57
N PHE A 86 -5.36 -3.15 12.17
CA PHE A 86 -5.70 -3.34 13.59
C PHE A 86 -4.50 -3.07 14.53
N LEU A 87 -3.26 -3.16 14.03
CA LEU A 87 -2.06 -2.77 14.77
C LEU A 87 -1.92 -1.24 14.97
N SER A 88 -2.71 -0.44 14.26
CA SER A 88 -2.70 1.02 14.45
C SER A 88 -3.54 1.48 15.65
N LYS A 89 -4.28 0.56 16.30
CA LYS A 89 -5.15 0.86 17.45
C LYS A 89 -4.52 0.59 18.84
N GLU A 90 -3.21 0.31 18.90
CA GLU A 90 -2.43 0.16 20.15
C GLU A 90 -1.42 1.31 20.38
N MET A 91 -1.13 2.18 19.40
CA MET A 91 -0.21 3.32 19.57
C MET A 91 -0.89 4.62 20.02
N PHE A 92 -2.18 4.57 20.35
CA PHE A 92 -2.98 5.69 20.85
C PHE A 92 -3.20 5.64 22.38
N PHE A 93 -2.32 4.98 23.12
CA PHE A 93 -2.15 5.18 24.57
C PHE A 93 -0.73 5.69 24.86
#